data_AF-A0A7W8KLA2-F1
#
_entry.id   AF-A0A7W8KLA2-F1
#
_cell.length_a   1.000
_cell.length_b   1.000
_cell.length_c   1.000
_cell.angle_alpha   90.00
_cell.angle_beta   90.00
_cell.angle_gamma   90.00
#
_symmetry.space_group_name_H-M   'P 1'
#
loop_
_entity.id
_entity.type
_entity.pdbx_description
1 polymer ?
#
loop_
_entity_poly.entity_id
_entity_poly.type
_entity_poly.pdbx_seq_one_letter_code
_entity_poly.pdbx_strand_id
1 'polypeptide(L)'
;MNKLTQSLANAVTPRFHYAWVVVGVIFLVLLCSAGIRATPSVMILPLEQEFGWNRSTISVVISVNIALYGLIGPFSAAAMQRFGIRRVVLGALMLLASGTALSTLMHMPWHMLLSWGLLVGAGTGVAANTLGATIVSRWFEARRGFAMGLLTASAATGQMVFLPLMASMVGAYGWRSVAFLVSAVALLAIPLVWLLLPESPAAIGQKMVGQTADIDEAAASKKNPLAIAFGALRSSVRMPDFWLLFFSFFVCGLSTNGYIGTQFIAMCNDYGINEVGGASILAAMGMLDLVGTTLSGWLSDRYNPRVLLFWYYGLRGVALIFLPYAFGLQYYGLAIFAIFYGLDWIATVPPTVRLANDVFGRLAAPVVFGWIVAGHQLGAATATTLAGYMRATLGNYTLSSILMGTACLVGAVMVLRIKGHKATPLPAAA
;
A
#
# COMPACT_ATOMS: atom_id res chain seq x y z
N MET A 1 12.18 4.77 27.85
CA MET A 1 12.54 3.66 26.92
C MET A 1 12.25 2.36 27.63
N ASN A 2 11.68 1.34 26.97
CA ASN A 2 11.36 0.09 27.65
C ASN A 2 12.65 -0.75 27.77
N LYS A 3 13.05 -1.12 28.99
CA LYS A 3 14.23 -1.96 29.26
C LYS A 3 14.19 -3.29 28.50
N LEU A 4 12.98 -3.78 28.20
CA LEU A 4 12.74 -5.02 27.47
C LEU A 4 13.17 -4.94 26.00
N THR A 5 12.85 -3.85 25.29
CA THR A 5 13.28 -3.64 23.89
C THR A 5 14.81 -3.60 23.77
N GLN A 6 15.47 -2.94 24.74
CA GLN A 6 16.93 -2.83 24.76
C GLN A 6 17.60 -4.18 25.09
N SER A 7 17.02 -4.96 26.00
CA SER A 7 17.47 -6.32 26.31
C SER A 7 17.36 -7.24 25.08
N LEU A 8 16.21 -7.23 24.39
CA LEU A 8 16.01 -7.98 23.15
C LEU A 8 16.96 -7.53 22.04
N ALA A 9 17.16 -6.22 21.89
CA ALA A 9 18.11 -5.68 20.93
C ALA A 9 19.53 -6.22 21.16
N ASN A 10 20.00 -6.21 22.40
CA ASN A 10 21.31 -6.72 22.79
C ASN A 10 21.45 -8.24 22.64
N ALA A 11 20.36 -9.00 22.80
CA ALA A 11 20.36 -10.44 22.64
C ALA A 11 20.42 -10.89 21.18
N VAL A 12 19.82 -10.12 20.25
CA VAL A 12 19.69 -10.49 18.84
C VAL A 12 20.85 -9.96 17.99
N THR A 13 21.41 -8.80 18.32
CA THR A 13 22.53 -8.16 17.59
C THR A 13 23.74 -9.02 17.25
N PRO A 14 24.23 -9.93 18.11
CA PRO A 14 25.39 -10.75 17.75
C PRO A 14 25.13 -11.70 16.57
N ARG A 15 23.86 -11.94 16.19
CA ARG A 15 23.49 -12.83 15.07
C ARG A 15 22.68 -12.13 13.97
N PHE A 16 21.94 -11.06 14.29
CA PHE A 16 21.03 -10.41 13.34
C PHE A 16 20.71 -8.95 13.73
N HIS A 17 20.56 -8.07 12.74
CA HIS A 17 20.26 -6.65 12.99
C HIS A 17 18.80 -6.44 13.44
N TYR A 18 18.56 -5.67 14.51
CA TYR A 18 17.21 -5.48 15.08
C TYR A 18 16.20 -4.83 14.11
N ALA A 19 16.71 -4.15 13.08
CA ALA A 19 15.91 -3.60 11.98
C ALA A 19 14.94 -4.61 11.35
N TRP A 20 15.28 -5.89 11.30
CA TRP A 20 14.41 -6.92 10.75
C TRP A 20 13.30 -7.36 11.72
N VAL A 21 13.52 -7.24 13.04
CA VAL A 21 12.44 -7.37 14.04
C VAL A 21 11.44 -6.23 13.82
N VAL A 22 11.94 -5.01 13.60
CA VAL A 22 11.11 -3.85 13.25
C VAL A 22 10.33 -4.10 11.95
N VAL A 23 10.98 -4.63 10.90
CA VAL A 23 10.29 -5.03 9.66
C VAL A 23 9.19 -6.05 9.93
N GLY A 24 9.45 -7.09 10.73
CA GLY A 24 8.44 -8.11 11.08
C GLY A 24 7.23 -7.53 11.82
N VAL A 25 7.48 -6.65 12.80
CA VAL A 25 6.39 -5.96 13.54
C VAL A 25 5.57 -5.08 12.61
N ILE A 26 6.22 -4.29 11.75
CA ILE A 26 5.52 -3.41 10.82
C ILE A 26 4.81 -4.20 9.72
N PHE A 27 5.39 -5.30 9.24
CA PHE A 27 4.74 -6.23 8.33
C PHE A 27 3.42 -6.73 8.91
N LEU A 28 3.42 -7.17 10.18
CA LEU A 28 2.20 -7.62 10.86
C LEU A 28 1.18 -6.48 11.01
N VAL A 29 1.62 -5.27 11.38
CA VAL A 29 0.72 -4.10 11.47
C VAL A 29 0.08 -3.80 10.12
N LEU A 30 0.84 -3.80 9.03
CA LEU A 30 0.35 -3.55 7.68
C LEU A 30 -0.56 -4.68 7.18
N LEU A 31 -0.21 -5.94 7.45
CA LEU A 31 -1.03 -7.12 7.16
C LEU A 31 -2.40 -7.03 7.85
N CYS A 32 -2.41 -6.74 9.16
CA CYS A 32 -3.63 -6.56 9.94
C CYS A 32 -4.45 -5.37 9.45
N SER A 33 -3.81 -4.22 9.22
CA SER A 33 -4.44 -3.02 8.65
C SER A 33 -5.13 -3.32 7.32
N ALA A 34 -4.48 -4.07 6.43
CA ALA A 34 -5.04 -4.45 5.14
C ALA A 34 -6.27 -5.36 5.27
N GLY A 35 -6.24 -6.33 6.19
CA GLY A 35 -7.39 -7.17 6.52
C GLY A 35 -8.55 -6.35 7.08
N ILE A 36 -8.29 -5.51 8.09
CA ILE A 36 -9.29 -4.61 8.70
C ILE A 36 -9.95 -3.74 7.63
N ARG A 37 -9.16 -3.12 6.74
CA ARG A 37 -9.65 -2.28 5.65
C ARG A 37 -10.57 -3.02 4.68
N ALA A 38 -10.30 -4.32 4.43
CA ALA A 38 -11.09 -5.11 3.49
C ALA A 38 -12.45 -5.56 4.08
N THR A 39 -12.58 -5.58 5.41
CA THR A 39 -13.76 -6.08 6.13
C THR A 39 -15.12 -5.56 5.62
N PRO A 40 -15.32 -4.26 5.32
CA PRO A 40 -16.62 -3.78 4.86
C PRO A 40 -17.15 -4.49 3.61
N SER A 41 -16.26 -5.01 2.75
CA SER A 41 -16.66 -5.69 1.51
C SER A 41 -17.47 -6.97 1.75
N VAL A 42 -17.23 -7.69 2.86
CA VAL A 42 -18.00 -8.90 3.23
C VAL A 42 -19.22 -8.59 4.09
N MET A 43 -19.39 -7.32 4.51
CA MET A 43 -20.47 -6.90 5.40
C MET A 43 -21.64 -6.24 4.66
N ILE A 44 -21.49 -5.90 3.36
CA ILE A 44 -22.52 -5.16 2.61
C ILE A 44 -23.88 -5.84 2.67
N LEU A 45 -23.97 -7.10 2.22
CA LEU A 45 -25.24 -7.85 2.19
C LEU A 45 -25.83 -8.07 3.60
N PRO A 46 -25.07 -8.52 4.62
CA PRO A 46 -25.58 -8.63 5.99
C PRO A 46 -26.14 -7.32 6.56
N LEU A 47 -25.49 -6.18 6.28
CA LEU A 47 -25.96 -4.88 6.74
C LEU A 47 -27.24 -4.42 6.02
N GLU A 48 -27.38 -4.71 4.72
CA GLU A 48 -28.62 -4.51 3.97
C GLU A 48 -29.76 -5.32 4.58
N GLN A 49 -29.52 -6.59 4.90
CA GLN A 49 -30.53 -7.50 5.46
C GLN A 49 -30.94 -7.11 6.88
N GLU A 50 -30.00 -6.72 7.74
CA GLU A 50 -30.30 -6.40 9.13
C GLU A 50 -30.94 -5.02 9.30
N PHE A 51 -30.41 -4.00 8.63
CA PHE A 51 -30.84 -2.61 8.85
C PHE A 51 -31.73 -2.04 7.74
N GLY A 52 -31.95 -2.79 6.66
CA GLY A 52 -32.73 -2.31 5.50
C GLY A 52 -32.08 -1.12 4.77
N TRP A 53 -30.79 -0.89 4.97
CA TRP A 53 -30.08 0.22 4.32
C TRP A 53 -29.92 -0.04 2.82
N ASN A 54 -29.94 1.04 2.04
CA ASN A 54 -29.64 0.96 0.62
C ASN A 54 -28.12 0.74 0.41
N ARG A 55 -27.76 -0.11 -0.55
CA ARG A 55 -26.39 -0.30 -1.03
C ARG A 55 -25.65 1.00 -1.28
N SER A 56 -26.33 2.00 -1.87
CA SER A 56 -25.74 3.30 -2.17
C SER A 56 -25.23 4.00 -0.90
N THR A 57 -25.96 3.91 0.20
CA THR A 57 -25.58 4.48 1.50
C THR A 57 -24.32 3.81 2.05
N ILE A 58 -24.25 2.47 2.00
CA ILE A 58 -23.08 1.70 2.44
C ILE A 58 -21.86 2.03 1.59
N SER A 59 -22.03 2.12 0.26
CA SER A 59 -20.96 2.43 -0.69
C SER A 59 -20.36 3.83 -0.48
N VAL A 60 -21.16 4.82 -0.08
CA VAL A 60 -20.65 6.15 0.29
C VAL A 60 -19.68 6.07 1.47
N VAL A 61 -20.01 5.28 2.50
CA VAL A 61 -19.14 5.10 3.67
C VAL A 61 -17.82 4.42 3.29
N ILE A 62 -17.87 3.37 2.46
CA ILE A 62 -16.67 2.68 1.96
C ILE A 62 -15.82 3.63 1.12
N SER A 63 -16.45 4.50 0.33
CA SER A 63 -15.74 5.50 -0.49
C SER A 63 -14.98 6.51 0.39
N VAL A 64 -15.58 6.97 1.49
CA VAL A 64 -14.90 7.84 2.47
C VAL A 64 -13.71 7.12 3.11
N ASN A 65 -13.85 5.85 3.46
CA ASN A 65 -12.75 5.04 4.00
C ASN A 65 -11.56 4.99 3.03
N ILE A 66 -11.81 4.68 1.76
CA ILE A 66 -10.77 4.59 0.71
C ILE A 66 -10.11 5.96 0.47
N ALA A 67 -10.90 7.03 0.46
CA ALA A 67 -10.40 8.38 0.30
C ALA A 67 -9.44 8.75 1.46
N LEU A 68 -9.85 8.51 2.71
CA LEU A 68 -9.02 8.78 3.87
C LEU A 68 -7.77 7.92 3.92
N TYR A 69 -7.87 6.64 3.56
CA TYR A 69 -6.72 5.74 3.43
C TYR A 69 -5.62 6.34 2.55
N GLY A 70 -6.01 6.92 1.41
CA GLY A 70 -5.07 7.58 0.50
C GLY A 70 -4.57 8.94 0.98
N LEU A 71 -5.50 9.82 1.39
CA LEU A 71 -5.21 11.22 1.69
C LEU A 71 -4.40 11.40 2.96
N ILE A 72 -4.47 10.46 3.91
CA ILE A 72 -3.74 10.55 5.18
C ILE A 72 -2.26 10.21 5.03
N GLY A 73 -1.85 9.56 3.94
CA GLY A 73 -0.46 9.20 3.64
C GLY A 73 0.58 10.30 3.96
N PRO A 74 0.54 11.48 3.31
CA PRO A 74 1.53 12.55 3.55
C PRO A 74 1.48 13.09 4.99
N PHE A 75 0.29 13.17 5.58
CA PHE A 75 0.11 13.67 6.95
C PHE A 75 0.59 12.67 8.00
N SER A 76 0.44 11.36 7.74
CA SER A 76 0.96 10.30 8.61
C SER A 76 2.48 10.33 8.68
N ALA A 77 3.16 10.45 7.53
CA ALA A 77 4.61 10.59 7.47
C ALA A 77 5.09 11.84 8.21
N ALA A 78 4.40 12.96 8.04
CA ALA A 78 4.69 14.20 8.75
C ALA A 78 4.45 14.08 10.27
N ALA A 79 3.38 13.40 10.68
CA ALA A 79 3.10 13.13 12.09
C ALA A 79 4.19 12.25 12.72
N MET A 80 4.69 11.23 12.01
CA MET A 80 5.79 10.37 12.46
C MET A 80 7.12 11.12 12.61
N GLN A 81 7.33 12.21 11.85
CA GLN A 81 8.50 13.08 12.03
C GLN A 81 8.40 13.98 13.26
N ARG A 82 7.18 14.37 13.64
CA ARG A 82 6.92 15.26 14.77
C ARG A 82 6.79 14.50 16.10
N PHE A 83 5.97 13.47 16.11
CA PHE A 83 5.55 12.76 17.34
C PHE A 83 6.30 11.44 17.57
N GLY A 84 7.06 10.96 16.59
CA GLY A 84 7.70 9.65 16.59
C GLY A 84 6.85 8.58 15.90
N ILE A 85 7.50 7.51 15.42
CA ILE A 85 6.80 6.43 14.70
C ILE A 85 5.89 5.67 15.66
N ARG A 86 6.43 5.22 16.81
CA ARG A 86 5.69 4.30 17.68
C ARG A 86 4.41 4.94 18.21
N ARG A 87 4.45 6.21 18.64
CA ARG A 87 3.25 6.90 19.14
C ARG A 87 2.17 7.03 18.07
N VAL A 88 2.56 7.34 16.84
CA VAL A 88 1.62 7.49 15.72
C VAL A 88 1.01 6.15 15.32
N VAL A 89 1.82 5.08 15.27
CA VAL A 89 1.33 3.72 14.98
C VAL A 89 0.39 3.21 16.08
N LEU A 90 0.73 3.42 17.37
CA LEU A 90 -0.15 3.07 18.48
C LEU A 90 -1.48 3.83 18.42
N GLY A 91 -1.46 5.12 18.10
CA GLY A 91 -2.66 5.91 17.89
C GLY A 91 -3.52 5.37 16.74
N ALA A 92 -2.91 4.98 15.63
CA ALA A 92 -3.61 4.35 14.51
C ALA A 92 -4.24 3.01 14.88
N LEU A 93 -3.52 2.14 15.61
CA LEU A 93 -4.08 0.87 16.10
C LEU A 93 -5.23 1.08 17.08
N MET A 94 -5.16 2.09 17.94
CA MET A 94 -6.28 2.47 18.82
C MET A 94 -7.50 2.96 18.03
N LEU A 95 -7.30 3.76 16.98
CA LEU A 95 -8.38 4.20 16.08
C LEU A 95 -9.02 3.00 15.37
N LEU A 96 -8.23 2.03 14.93
CA LEU A 96 -8.72 0.81 14.30
C LEU A 96 -9.51 -0.06 15.28
N ALA A 97 -8.96 -0.32 16.46
CA ALA A 97 -9.62 -1.11 17.50
C ALA A 97 -10.94 -0.48 17.95
N SER A 98 -10.95 0.83 18.20
CA SER A 98 -12.15 1.57 18.62
C SER A 98 -13.18 1.69 17.50
N GLY A 99 -12.76 2.02 16.27
CA GLY A 99 -13.67 2.11 15.12
C GLY A 99 -14.36 0.78 14.83
N THR A 100 -13.61 -0.32 14.81
CA THR A 100 -14.17 -1.66 14.60
C THR A 100 -15.04 -2.14 15.76
N ALA A 101 -14.65 -1.89 17.02
CA ALA A 101 -15.47 -2.24 18.19
C ALA A 101 -16.78 -1.44 18.22
N LEU A 102 -16.73 -0.11 18.04
CA LEU A 102 -17.90 0.76 18.01
C LEU A 102 -18.88 0.37 16.91
N SER A 103 -18.37 -0.21 15.81
CA SER A 103 -19.21 -0.67 14.71
C SER A 103 -20.22 -1.75 15.15
N THR A 104 -19.94 -2.54 16.18
CA THR A 104 -20.86 -3.58 16.69
C THR A 104 -22.16 -3.00 17.28
N LEU A 105 -22.14 -1.72 17.64
CA LEU A 105 -23.26 -0.96 18.22
C LEU A 105 -23.94 -0.06 17.16
N MET A 106 -23.70 -0.31 15.87
CA MET A 106 -24.31 0.50 14.81
C MET A 106 -25.81 0.21 14.67
N HIS A 107 -26.60 1.27 14.48
CA HIS A 107 -28.04 1.21 14.21
C HIS A 107 -28.46 2.23 13.13
N MET A 108 -27.65 3.26 12.91
CA MET A 108 -27.89 4.30 11.90
C MET A 108 -26.70 4.39 10.93
N PRO A 109 -26.93 4.77 9.65
CA PRO A 109 -25.85 4.86 8.66
C PRO A 109 -24.69 5.77 9.05
N TRP A 110 -24.96 6.86 9.79
CA TRP A 110 -23.90 7.76 10.25
C TRP A 110 -22.99 7.11 11.31
N HIS A 111 -23.46 6.10 12.07
CA HIS A 111 -22.60 5.29 12.94
C HIS A 111 -21.55 4.55 12.10
N MET A 112 -21.96 4.01 10.94
CA MET A 112 -21.06 3.35 10.00
C MET A 112 -20.07 4.35 9.39
N LEU A 113 -20.53 5.55 9.02
CA LEU A 113 -19.65 6.62 8.53
C LEU A 113 -18.57 6.98 9.56
N LEU A 114 -18.94 7.15 10.83
CA LEU A 114 -17.98 7.47 11.89
C LEU A 114 -17.00 6.30 12.13
N SER A 115 -17.51 5.08 12.29
CA SER A 115 -16.69 3.90 12.58
C SER A 115 -15.82 3.46 11.39
N TRP A 116 -16.45 2.93 10.34
CA TRP A 116 -15.77 2.37 9.18
C TRP A 116 -15.26 3.43 8.21
N GLY A 117 -15.99 4.52 8.02
CA GLY A 117 -15.57 5.62 7.14
C GLY A 117 -14.38 6.39 7.71
N LEU A 118 -14.60 7.07 8.84
CA LEU A 118 -13.64 8.02 9.41
C LEU A 118 -12.56 7.35 10.25
N LEU A 119 -12.92 6.63 11.32
CA LEU A 119 -11.94 6.07 12.27
C LEU A 119 -11.07 5.00 11.61
N VAL A 120 -11.70 4.01 10.97
CA VAL A 120 -10.96 2.94 10.28
C VAL A 120 -10.21 3.48 9.05
N GLY A 121 -10.80 4.39 8.29
CA GLY A 121 -10.13 5.03 7.15
C GLY A 121 -8.89 5.80 7.58
N ALA A 122 -8.97 6.53 8.71
CA ALA A 122 -7.83 7.25 9.24
C ALA A 122 -6.74 6.36 9.82
N GLY A 123 -7.12 5.35 10.61
CA GLY A 123 -6.16 4.39 11.17
C GLY A 123 -5.41 3.61 10.08
N THR A 124 -6.12 3.13 9.06
CA THR A 124 -5.50 2.40 7.94
C THR A 124 -4.64 3.29 7.06
N GLY A 125 -5.00 4.57 6.88
CA GLY A 125 -4.18 5.52 6.13
C GLY A 125 -2.83 5.83 6.80
N VAL A 126 -2.75 5.74 8.14
CA VAL A 126 -1.47 5.79 8.86
C VAL A 126 -0.71 4.47 8.70
N ALA A 127 -1.40 3.34 8.83
CA ALA A 127 -0.84 2.00 8.64
C ALA A 127 -0.88 1.57 7.15
N ALA A 128 -0.26 2.38 6.29
CA ALA A 128 -0.19 2.21 4.85
C ALA A 128 1.27 2.26 4.32
N ASN A 129 1.44 2.36 3.00
CA ASN A 129 2.76 2.37 2.34
C ASN A 129 3.73 3.45 2.88
N THR A 130 3.20 4.57 3.40
CA THR A 130 4.01 5.65 3.98
C THR A 130 4.69 5.25 5.29
N LEU A 131 4.09 4.35 6.09
CA LEU A 131 4.72 3.75 7.26
C LEU A 131 5.91 2.88 6.83
N GLY A 132 5.73 2.05 5.80
CA GLY A 132 6.81 1.25 5.22
C GLY A 132 7.98 2.12 4.73
N ALA A 133 7.68 3.15 3.94
CA ALA A 133 8.70 4.09 3.44
C ALA A 133 9.43 4.81 4.58
N THR A 134 8.72 5.18 5.66
CA THR A 134 9.30 5.83 6.84
C THR A 134 10.25 4.89 7.59
N ILE A 135 9.85 3.63 7.78
CA ILE A 135 10.68 2.61 8.44
C ILE A 135 11.92 2.29 7.61
N VAL A 136 11.77 2.05 6.31
CA VAL A 136 12.88 1.78 5.39
C VAL A 136 13.87 2.94 5.39
N SER A 137 13.37 4.16 5.23
CA SER A 137 14.20 5.37 5.29
C SER A 137 14.91 5.48 6.65
N ARG A 138 14.28 5.12 7.76
CA ARG A 138 14.86 5.28 9.10
C ARG A 138 15.84 4.18 9.52
N TRP A 139 15.66 2.95 9.06
CA TRP A 139 16.41 1.78 9.55
C TRP A 139 17.44 1.22 8.56
N PHE A 140 17.34 1.56 7.28
CA PHE A 140 18.13 0.93 6.23
C PHE A 140 18.89 1.97 5.39
N GLU A 141 20.21 1.80 5.28
CA GLU A 141 21.03 2.46 4.27
C GLU A 141 21.30 1.52 3.11
N ALA A 142 21.64 0.27 3.42
CA ALA A 142 21.64 -0.85 2.47
C ALA A 142 20.33 -1.66 2.57
N ARG A 143 20.00 -2.39 1.49
CA ARG A 143 18.83 -3.30 1.42
C ARG A 143 17.47 -2.59 1.58
N ARG A 144 17.38 -1.33 1.18
CA ARG A 144 16.16 -0.50 1.29
C ARG A 144 15.03 -1.07 0.44
N GLY A 145 15.35 -1.46 -0.80
CA GLY A 145 14.41 -2.02 -1.74
C GLY A 145 13.80 -3.31 -1.19
N PHE A 146 14.62 -4.26 -0.73
CA PHE A 146 14.14 -5.52 -0.20
C PHE A 146 13.26 -5.35 1.05
N ALA A 147 13.67 -4.50 1.99
CA ALA A 147 12.86 -4.18 3.16
C ALA A 147 11.52 -3.53 2.76
N MET A 148 11.52 -2.61 1.78
CA MET A 148 10.29 -2.03 1.26
C MET A 148 9.40 -3.08 0.61
N GLY A 149 9.97 -3.96 -0.22
CA GLY A 149 9.25 -5.04 -0.90
C GLY A 149 8.50 -5.95 0.07
N LEU A 150 9.17 -6.41 1.14
CA LEU A 150 8.52 -7.19 2.20
C LEU A 150 7.34 -6.43 2.83
N LEU A 151 7.56 -5.16 3.21
CA LEU A 151 6.52 -4.36 3.87
C LEU A 151 5.32 -4.09 2.96
N THR A 152 5.53 -3.80 1.69
CA THR A 152 4.42 -3.55 0.75
C THR A 152 3.66 -4.81 0.37
N ALA A 153 4.35 -5.95 0.30
CA ALA A 153 3.74 -7.22 -0.02
C ALA A 153 2.78 -7.74 1.08
N SER A 154 2.93 -7.25 2.32
CA SER A 154 2.00 -7.54 3.41
C SER A 154 0.55 -7.12 3.11
N ALA A 155 0.35 -6.05 2.34
CA ALA A 155 -0.99 -5.51 2.10
C ALA A 155 -1.85 -6.45 1.24
N ALA A 156 -1.30 -6.96 0.14
CA ALA A 156 -1.98 -7.94 -0.72
C ALA A 156 -2.20 -9.26 0.04
N THR A 157 -1.17 -9.73 0.73
CA THR A 157 -1.22 -10.96 1.54
C THR A 157 -2.33 -10.89 2.59
N GLY A 158 -2.46 -9.77 3.30
CA GLY A 158 -3.46 -9.59 4.36
C GLY A 158 -4.88 -9.74 3.82
N GLN A 159 -5.20 -9.10 2.70
CA GLN A 159 -6.53 -9.22 2.10
C GLN A 159 -6.85 -10.67 1.72
N MET A 160 -5.89 -11.38 1.14
CA MET A 160 -6.11 -12.76 0.68
C MET A 160 -6.28 -13.77 1.80
N VAL A 161 -5.51 -13.62 2.88
CA VAL A 161 -5.60 -14.52 4.02
C VAL A 161 -6.88 -14.27 4.81
N PHE A 162 -7.24 -13.00 5.04
CA PHE A 162 -8.34 -12.69 5.94
C PHE A 162 -9.72 -12.72 5.28
N LEU A 163 -9.87 -12.37 4.00
CA LEU A 163 -11.20 -12.19 3.41
C LEU A 163 -12.05 -13.47 3.37
N PRO A 164 -11.51 -14.65 2.98
CA PRO A 164 -12.27 -15.91 3.00
C PRO A 164 -12.67 -16.31 4.43
N LEU A 165 -11.76 -16.13 5.38
CA LEU A 165 -12.03 -16.38 6.80
C LEU A 165 -13.18 -15.48 7.29
N MET A 166 -13.10 -14.18 7.03
CA MET A 166 -14.15 -13.23 7.40
C MET A 166 -15.49 -13.59 6.74
N ALA A 167 -15.52 -13.89 5.45
CA ALA A 167 -16.74 -14.30 4.75
C ALA A 167 -17.38 -15.56 5.37
N SER A 168 -16.58 -16.57 5.71
CA SER A 168 -17.06 -17.78 6.38
C SER A 168 -17.65 -17.48 7.78
N MET A 169 -17.02 -16.58 8.54
CA MET A 169 -17.51 -16.14 9.84
C MET A 169 -18.79 -15.33 9.74
N VAL A 170 -18.93 -14.46 8.72
CA VAL A 170 -20.19 -13.76 8.45
C VAL A 170 -21.32 -14.77 8.20
N GLY A 171 -21.07 -15.80 7.40
CA GLY A 171 -22.07 -16.82 7.09
C GLY A 171 -22.51 -17.65 8.32
N ALA A 172 -21.58 -17.99 9.21
CA ALA A 172 -21.85 -18.84 10.37
C ALA A 172 -22.33 -18.08 11.62
N TYR A 173 -21.79 -16.89 11.88
CA TYR A 173 -21.94 -16.16 13.14
C TYR A 173 -22.39 -14.69 12.95
N GLY A 174 -22.69 -14.27 11.72
CA GLY A 174 -23.09 -12.90 11.40
C GLY A 174 -21.92 -11.91 11.38
N TRP A 175 -22.19 -10.70 10.87
CA TRP A 175 -21.14 -9.69 10.63
C TRP A 175 -20.47 -9.15 11.90
N ARG A 176 -21.18 -9.15 13.05
CA ARG A 176 -20.63 -8.68 14.33
C ARG A 176 -19.43 -9.52 14.78
N SER A 177 -19.44 -10.82 14.50
CA SER A 177 -18.32 -11.71 14.82
C SER A 177 -17.01 -11.25 14.16
N VAL A 178 -17.11 -10.79 12.91
CA VAL A 178 -15.96 -10.27 12.17
C VAL A 178 -15.50 -8.94 12.73
N ALA A 179 -16.42 -8.03 13.08
CA ALA A 179 -16.09 -6.76 13.73
C ALA A 179 -15.33 -6.98 15.06
N PHE A 180 -15.73 -7.97 15.86
CA PHE A 180 -14.99 -8.36 17.07
C PHE A 180 -13.61 -8.94 16.76
N LEU A 181 -13.50 -9.83 15.76
CA LEU A 181 -12.22 -10.39 15.33
C LEU A 181 -11.23 -9.29 14.96
N VAL A 182 -11.63 -8.37 14.09
CA VAL A 182 -10.73 -7.31 13.61
C VAL A 182 -10.36 -6.30 14.70
N SER A 183 -11.27 -6.06 15.64
CA SER A 183 -10.99 -5.25 16.83
C SER A 183 -9.97 -5.93 17.74
N ALA A 184 -10.13 -7.23 18.02
CA ALA A 184 -9.19 -8.01 18.81
C ALA A 184 -7.81 -8.05 18.16
N VAL A 185 -7.73 -8.27 16.85
CA VAL A 185 -6.46 -8.26 16.09
C VAL A 185 -5.76 -6.89 16.20
N ALA A 186 -6.49 -5.79 16.06
CA ALA A 186 -5.93 -4.44 16.23
C ALA A 186 -5.42 -4.21 17.67
N LEU A 187 -6.18 -4.65 18.69
CA LEU A 187 -5.79 -4.55 20.09
C LEU A 187 -4.56 -5.40 20.42
N LEU A 188 -4.44 -6.60 19.88
CA LEU A 188 -3.29 -7.49 20.08
C LEU A 188 -2.01 -6.96 19.41
N ALA A 189 -2.13 -6.16 18.34
CA ALA A 189 -0.99 -5.51 17.71
C ALA A 189 -0.41 -4.36 18.56
N ILE A 190 -1.19 -3.75 19.47
CA ILE A 190 -0.75 -2.65 20.34
C ILE A 190 0.42 -3.05 21.25
N PRO A 191 0.33 -4.11 22.09
CA PRO A 191 1.45 -4.51 22.93
C PRO A 191 2.66 -4.92 22.10
N LEU A 192 2.46 -5.56 20.94
CA LEU A 192 3.55 -5.92 20.03
C LEU A 192 4.34 -4.67 19.59
N VAL A 193 3.65 -3.63 19.11
CA VAL A 193 4.26 -2.36 18.71
C VAL A 193 4.88 -1.65 19.92
N TRP A 194 4.19 -1.61 21.06
CA TRP A 194 4.68 -0.92 22.24
C TRP A 194 5.97 -1.52 22.79
N LEU A 195 6.09 -2.86 22.76
CA LEU A 195 7.25 -3.61 23.24
C LEU A 195 8.40 -3.64 22.23
N LEU A 196 8.11 -3.81 20.94
CA LEU A 196 9.13 -4.18 19.95
C LEU A 196 9.50 -3.08 18.97
N LEU A 197 8.75 -1.97 18.87
CA LEU A 197 9.02 -0.89 17.92
C LEU A 197 9.71 0.33 18.59
N PRO A 198 11.05 0.40 18.57
CA PRO A 198 11.77 1.62 18.96
C PRO A 198 11.55 2.76 17.95
N GLU A 199 11.75 4.01 18.42
CA GLU A 199 11.56 5.20 17.57
C GLU A 199 12.59 5.30 16.43
N SER A 200 13.78 4.77 16.67
CA SER A 200 14.92 4.81 15.76
C SER A 200 16.01 3.80 16.14
N PRO A 201 16.99 3.51 15.25
CA PRO A 201 18.13 2.67 15.57
C PRO A 201 18.99 3.23 16.72
N ALA A 202 19.26 4.54 16.76
CA ALA A 202 20.12 5.11 17.79
C ALA A 202 19.45 5.09 19.18
N ALA A 203 18.12 5.09 19.24
CA ALA A 203 17.39 4.89 20.50
C ALA A 203 17.77 3.56 21.15
N ILE A 204 18.13 2.53 20.40
CA ILE A 204 18.62 1.24 20.92
C ILE A 204 20.14 1.08 20.82
N GLY A 205 20.87 2.18 20.61
CA GLY A 205 22.33 2.17 20.48
C GLY A 205 22.84 1.47 19.21
N GLN A 206 22.01 1.34 18.17
CA GLN A 206 22.38 0.72 16.90
C GLN A 206 22.49 1.76 15.79
N LYS A 207 23.33 1.44 14.80
CA LYS A 207 23.37 2.15 13.51
C LYS A 207 22.29 1.60 12.58
N MET A 208 22.10 2.23 11.43
CA MET A 208 21.23 1.67 10.40
C MET A 208 21.91 0.48 9.71
N VAL A 209 21.10 -0.38 9.10
CA VAL A 209 21.62 -1.50 8.31
C VAL A 209 22.46 -0.96 7.16
N GLY A 210 23.75 -1.30 7.14
CA GLY A 210 24.69 -0.89 6.10
C GLY A 210 25.23 0.54 6.24
N GLN A 211 25.03 1.18 7.40
CA GLN A 211 25.57 2.51 7.64
C GLN A 211 27.07 2.47 7.89
N THR A 212 27.84 3.13 7.02
CA THR A 212 29.30 3.21 7.09
C THR A 212 29.80 4.53 7.66
N ALA A 213 29.09 5.63 7.41
CA ALA A 213 29.39 6.94 7.98
C ALA A 213 28.57 7.21 9.25
N ASP A 214 29.16 7.90 10.22
CA ASP A 214 28.38 8.46 11.33
C ASP A 214 27.55 9.63 10.79
N ILE A 215 26.27 9.34 10.58
CA ILE A 215 25.27 10.32 10.17
C ILE A 215 24.55 10.73 11.44
N ASP A 216 24.56 12.03 11.75
CA ASP A 216 23.79 12.55 12.87
C ASP A 216 22.31 12.18 12.71
N GLU A 217 21.74 11.62 13.77
CA GLU A 217 20.34 11.25 13.77
C GLU A 217 19.49 12.52 13.66
N ALA A 218 18.64 12.58 12.64
CA ALA A 218 17.77 13.74 12.47
C ALA A 218 16.83 13.86 13.67
N ALA A 219 17.03 14.91 14.47
CA ALA A 219 16.18 15.21 15.60
C ALA A 219 14.70 15.31 15.16
N ALA A 220 13.79 14.89 16.04
CA ALA A 220 12.36 15.03 15.79
C ALA A 220 12.01 16.48 15.42
N SER A 221 11.24 16.64 14.34
CA SER A 221 10.91 17.97 13.85
C SER A 221 10.10 18.74 14.89
N LYS A 222 10.42 20.02 15.09
CA LYS A 222 9.63 20.91 15.96
C LYS A 222 8.37 21.46 15.28
N LYS A 223 8.24 21.29 13.96
CA LYS A 223 7.17 21.87 13.15
C LYS A 223 5.85 21.09 13.28
N ASN A 224 4.73 21.76 13.04
CA ASN A 224 3.41 21.12 12.95
C ASN A 224 3.39 20.11 11.77
N PRO A 225 2.80 18.91 11.91
CA PRO A 225 2.67 17.95 10.81
C PRO A 225 2.07 18.51 9.51
N LEU A 226 1.06 19.38 9.60
CA LEU A 226 0.48 20.03 8.41
C LEU A 226 1.52 20.90 7.70
N ALA A 227 2.30 21.67 8.45
CA ALA A 227 3.36 22.51 7.89
C ALA A 227 4.49 21.66 7.28
N ILE A 228 4.81 20.50 7.85
CA ILE A 228 5.76 19.54 7.28
C ILE A 228 5.22 18.97 5.96
N ALA A 229 3.96 18.50 5.95
CA ALA A 229 3.33 17.89 4.78
C ALA A 229 3.23 18.86 3.59
N PHE A 230 2.67 20.04 3.81
CA PHE A 230 2.53 21.05 2.76
C PHE A 230 3.86 21.73 2.41
N GLY A 231 4.77 21.88 3.37
CA GLY A 231 6.11 22.39 3.12
C GLY A 231 6.89 21.49 2.16
N ALA A 232 6.86 20.18 2.40
CA ALA A 232 7.48 19.18 1.53
C ALA A 232 6.84 19.18 0.13
N LEU A 233 5.51 19.30 0.04
CA LEU A 233 4.83 19.43 -1.25
C LEU A 233 5.31 20.68 -2.00
N ARG A 234 5.31 21.85 -1.35
CA ARG A 234 5.69 23.12 -1.96
C ARG A 234 7.13 23.13 -2.47
N SER A 235 8.06 22.47 -1.77
CA SER A 235 9.42 22.29 -2.28
C SER A 235 9.48 21.32 -3.46
N SER A 236 8.70 20.24 -3.41
CA SER A 236 8.78 19.16 -4.40
C SER A 236 8.11 19.47 -5.73
N VAL A 237 6.98 20.19 -5.74
CA VAL A 237 6.27 20.54 -7.00
C VAL A 237 7.10 21.41 -7.95
N ARG A 238 8.18 22.04 -7.45
CA ARG A 238 9.13 22.82 -8.25
C ARG A 238 10.17 21.95 -8.96
N MET A 239 10.27 20.67 -8.61
CA MET A 239 11.22 19.72 -9.19
C MET A 239 10.55 18.91 -10.30
N PRO A 240 11.14 18.81 -11.51
CA PRO A 240 10.58 17.97 -12.58
C PRO A 240 10.45 16.50 -12.20
N ASP A 241 11.39 15.97 -11.42
CA ASP A 241 11.39 14.58 -10.94
C ASP A 241 10.16 14.27 -10.05
N PHE A 242 9.58 15.26 -9.36
CA PHE A 242 8.32 15.08 -8.65
C PHE A 242 7.18 14.75 -9.58
N TRP A 243 7.03 15.47 -10.69
CA TRP A 243 5.96 15.23 -11.65
C TRP A 243 6.15 13.93 -12.41
N LEU A 244 7.38 13.55 -12.74
CA LEU A 244 7.67 12.25 -13.34
C LEU A 244 7.31 11.08 -12.40
N LEU A 245 7.66 11.19 -11.11
CA LEU A 245 7.26 10.20 -10.10
C LEU A 245 5.75 10.22 -9.84
N PHE A 246 5.14 11.39 -9.74
CA PHE A 246 3.70 11.55 -9.50
C PHE A 246 2.88 10.95 -10.65
N PHE A 247 3.19 11.28 -11.90
CA PHE A 247 2.43 10.79 -13.05
C PHE A 247 2.74 9.34 -13.40
N SER A 248 3.97 8.86 -13.19
CA SER A 248 4.21 7.41 -13.31
C SER A 248 3.41 6.63 -12.25
N PHE A 249 3.36 7.10 -11.01
CA PHE A 249 2.58 6.43 -9.96
C PHE A 249 1.07 6.62 -10.12
N PHE A 250 0.61 7.73 -10.73
CA PHE A 250 -0.76 7.87 -11.24
C PHE A 250 -1.09 6.79 -12.26
N VAL A 251 -0.22 6.56 -13.26
CA VAL A 251 -0.37 5.47 -14.25
C VAL A 251 -0.38 4.10 -13.58
N CYS A 252 0.42 3.90 -12.52
CA CYS A 252 0.35 2.69 -11.70
C CYS A 252 -1.05 2.49 -11.11
N GLY A 253 -1.61 3.50 -10.45
CA GLY A 253 -2.95 3.39 -9.85
C GLY A 253 -4.06 3.23 -10.87
N LEU A 254 -3.95 3.93 -12.00
CA LEU A 254 -4.84 3.83 -13.15
C LEU A 254 -4.89 2.40 -13.70
N SER A 255 -3.73 1.78 -13.91
CA SER A 255 -3.64 0.43 -14.48
C SER A 255 -4.04 -0.68 -13.52
N THR A 256 -3.70 -0.55 -12.24
CA THR A 256 -3.87 -1.61 -11.22
C THR A 256 -5.22 -1.54 -10.53
N ASN A 257 -5.29 -0.90 -9.36
CA ASN A 257 -6.49 -0.85 -8.53
C ASN A 257 -7.65 -0.17 -9.25
N GLY A 258 -7.38 0.84 -10.08
CA GLY A 258 -8.41 1.55 -10.81
C GLY A 258 -9.06 0.73 -11.90
N TYR A 259 -8.27 0.13 -12.78
CA TYR A 259 -8.80 -0.64 -13.90
C TYR A 259 -9.02 -2.12 -13.55
N ILE A 260 -7.96 -2.90 -13.36
CA ILE A 260 -8.10 -4.34 -13.07
C ILE A 260 -8.80 -4.56 -11.72
N GLY A 261 -8.45 -3.79 -10.70
CA GLY A 261 -9.07 -3.93 -9.38
C GLY A 261 -10.60 -3.72 -9.36
N THR A 262 -11.15 -2.87 -10.23
CA THR A 262 -12.60 -2.58 -10.25
C THR A 262 -13.36 -3.27 -11.38
N GLN A 263 -12.73 -3.50 -12.52
CA GLN A 263 -13.42 -3.96 -13.73
C GLN A 263 -13.19 -5.43 -14.06
N PHE A 264 -12.14 -6.06 -13.52
CA PHE A 264 -11.73 -7.38 -13.98
C PHE A 264 -12.78 -8.48 -13.76
N ILE A 265 -13.46 -8.48 -12.61
CA ILE A 265 -14.50 -9.50 -12.33
C ILE A 265 -15.71 -9.34 -13.26
N ALA A 266 -16.16 -8.10 -13.49
CA ALA A 266 -17.24 -7.80 -14.42
C ALA A 266 -16.86 -8.17 -15.87
N MET A 267 -15.63 -7.87 -16.27
CA MET A 267 -15.09 -8.31 -17.55
C MET A 267 -15.03 -9.83 -17.66
N CYS A 268 -14.62 -10.56 -16.62
CA CYS A 268 -14.69 -12.03 -16.60
C CYS A 268 -16.12 -12.54 -16.85
N ASN A 269 -17.12 -11.89 -16.24
CA ASN A 269 -18.52 -12.23 -16.41
C ASN A 269 -19.00 -12.04 -17.86
N ASP A 270 -18.59 -10.97 -18.53
CA ASP A 270 -18.89 -10.73 -19.96
C ASP A 270 -18.40 -11.88 -20.87
N TYR A 271 -17.36 -12.61 -20.46
CA TYR A 271 -16.80 -13.77 -21.17
C TYR A 271 -17.24 -15.13 -20.58
N GLY A 272 -18.28 -15.16 -19.74
CA GLY A 272 -18.87 -16.39 -19.20
C GLY A 272 -18.16 -17.00 -18.00
N ILE A 273 -17.18 -16.31 -17.41
CA ILE A 273 -16.53 -16.71 -16.16
C ILE A 273 -17.34 -16.12 -15.00
N ASN A 274 -17.85 -16.97 -14.12
CA ASN A 274 -18.63 -16.52 -12.97
C ASN A 274 -17.80 -15.65 -12.00
N GLU A 275 -18.49 -14.93 -11.11
CA GLU A 275 -17.85 -13.97 -10.18
C GLU A 275 -16.79 -14.63 -9.30
N VAL A 276 -17.05 -15.87 -8.85
CA VAL A 276 -16.10 -16.65 -8.04
C VAL A 276 -14.84 -16.98 -8.83
N GLY A 277 -14.96 -17.36 -10.11
CA GLY A 277 -13.84 -17.63 -11.01
C GLY A 277 -13.00 -16.38 -11.24
N GLY A 278 -13.64 -15.25 -11.57
CA GLY A 278 -12.95 -13.96 -11.74
C GLY A 278 -12.22 -13.50 -10.47
N ALA A 279 -12.89 -13.62 -9.31
CA ALA A 279 -12.29 -13.33 -8.01
C ALA A 279 -11.13 -14.26 -7.67
N SER A 280 -11.20 -15.55 -8.05
CA SER A 280 -10.14 -16.53 -7.83
C SER A 280 -8.88 -16.22 -8.64
N ILE A 281 -9.05 -15.75 -9.89
CA ILE A 281 -7.91 -15.30 -10.70
C ILE A 281 -7.28 -14.05 -10.08
N LEU A 282 -8.09 -13.09 -9.65
CA LEU A 282 -7.60 -11.89 -8.95
C LEU A 282 -6.88 -12.26 -7.64
N ALA A 283 -7.37 -13.28 -6.93
CA ALA A 283 -6.72 -13.85 -5.76
C ALA A 283 -5.37 -14.50 -6.10
N ALA A 284 -5.27 -15.24 -7.20
CA ALA A 284 -4.00 -15.78 -7.67
C ALA A 284 -2.98 -14.66 -8.00
N MET A 285 -3.45 -13.58 -8.64
CA MET A 285 -2.60 -12.44 -9.01
C MET A 285 -1.99 -11.76 -7.80
N GLY A 286 -2.74 -11.52 -6.72
CA GLY A 286 -2.14 -10.91 -5.52
C GLY A 286 -1.32 -11.89 -4.66
N MET A 287 -1.44 -13.21 -4.83
CA MET A 287 -0.44 -14.14 -4.28
C MET A 287 0.89 -14.04 -5.03
N LEU A 288 0.82 -13.91 -6.36
CA LEU A 288 2.00 -13.67 -7.19
C LEU A 288 2.63 -12.30 -6.89
N ASP A 289 1.82 -11.29 -6.55
CA ASP A 289 2.30 -9.98 -6.12
C ASP A 289 3.25 -10.06 -4.92
N LEU A 290 2.98 -10.93 -3.94
CA LEU A 290 3.88 -11.12 -2.80
C LEU A 290 5.30 -11.50 -3.27
N VAL A 291 5.39 -12.41 -4.24
CA VAL A 291 6.67 -12.84 -4.83
C VAL A 291 7.27 -11.71 -5.65
N GLY A 292 6.49 -11.12 -6.55
CA GLY A 292 6.95 -10.12 -7.49
C GLY A 292 7.39 -8.81 -6.84
N THR A 293 6.65 -8.33 -5.85
CA THR A 293 6.99 -7.11 -5.10
C THR A 293 8.19 -7.30 -4.18
N THR A 294 8.33 -8.48 -3.56
CA THR A 294 9.52 -8.81 -2.76
C THR A 294 10.76 -8.92 -3.67
N LEU A 295 10.65 -9.62 -4.80
CA LEU A 295 11.71 -9.73 -5.79
C LEU A 295 12.08 -8.38 -6.39
N SER A 296 11.08 -7.54 -6.69
CA SER A 296 11.31 -6.18 -7.15
C SER A 296 12.07 -5.35 -6.14
N GLY A 297 11.76 -5.50 -4.84
CA GLY A 297 12.55 -4.90 -3.77
C GLY A 297 14.02 -5.32 -3.82
N TRP A 298 14.28 -6.62 -3.92
CA TRP A 298 15.62 -7.18 -4.04
C TRP A 298 16.37 -6.72 -5.30
N LEU A 299 15.68 -6.65 -6.45
CA LEU A 299 16.21 -6.11 -7.71
C LEU A 299 16.51 -4.62 -7.57
N SER A 300 15.63 -3.88 -6.89
CA SER A 300 15.75 -2.45 -6.64
C SER A 300 16.91 -2.10 -5.74
N ASP A 301 17.58 -3.04 -5.09
CA ASP A 301 18.83 -2.77 -4.38
C ASP A 301 20.07 -2.93 -5.28
N ARG A 302 19.96 -3.66 -6.39
CA ARG A 302 21.09 -4.05 -7.27
C ARG A 302 21.11 -3.34 -8.60
N TYR A 303 19.95 -3.08 -9.16
CA TYR A 303 19.79 -2.53 -10.50
C TYR A 303 19.29 -1.09 -10.45
N ASN A 304 19.41 -0.39 -11.58
CA ASN A 304 18.91 0.97 -11.70
C ASN A 304 17.38 0.98 -11.58
N PRO A 305 16.79 1.68 -10.59
CA PRO A 305 15.34 1.65 -10.37
C PRO A 305 14.54 2.20 -11.57
N ARG A 306 15.13 3.07 -12.41
CA ARG A 306 14.47 3.60 -13.62
C ARG A 306 14.29 2.52 -14.68
N VAL A 307 15.30 1.67 -14.85
CA VAL A 307 15.26 0.56 -15.81
C VAL A 307 14.29 -0.51 -15.34
N LEU A 308 14.24 -0.79 -14.03
CA LEU A 308 13.23 -1.68 -13.46
C LEU A 308 11.82 -1.15 -13.70
N LEU A 309 11.56 0.13 -13.41
CA LEU A 309 10.26 0.75 -13.67
C LEU A 309 9.89 0.75 -15.16
N PHE A 310 10.87 0.96 -16.06
CA PHE A 310 10.64 0.84 -17.50
C PHE A 310 10.09 -0.55 -17.87
N TRP A 311 10.72 -1.62 -17.35
CA TRP A 311 10.26 -2.97 -17.61
C TRP A 311 8.92 -3.29 -16.96
N TYR A 312 8.71 -2.88 -15.70
CA TYR A 312 7.45 -3.08 -14.99
C TYR A 312 6.28 -2.41 -15.71
N TYR A 313 6.37 -1.11 -16.00
CA TYR A 313 5.34 -0.42 -16.76
C TYR A 313 5.23 -0.94 -18.20
N GLY A 314 6.34 -1.29 -18.85
CA GLY A 314 6.34 -1.83 -20.21
C GLY A 314 5.57 -3.16 -20.30
N LEU A 315 5.95 -4.12 -19.46
CA LEU A 315 5.31 -5.44 -19.39
C LEU A 315 3.85 -5.32 -18.97
N ARG A 316 3.52 -4.47 -17.99
CA ARG A 316 2.13 -4.18 -17.61
C ARG A 316 1.33 -3.62 -18.78
N GLY A 317 1.92 -2.70 -19.53
CA GLY A 317 1.28 -2.08 -20.68
C GLY A 317 0.93 -3.09 -21.77
N VAL A 318 1.90 -3.95 -22.10
CA VAL A 318 1.69 -5.07 -23.05
C VAL A 318 0.64 -6.04 -22.52
N ALA A 319 0.70 -6.42 -21.24
CA ALA A 319 -0.27 -7.34 -20.64
C ALA A 319 -1.70 -6.79 -20.69
N LEU A 320 -1.89 -5.49 -20.45
CA LEU A 320 -3.21 -4.84 -20.54
C LEU A 320 -3.71 -4.73 -21.98
N ILE A 321 -2.85 -4.44 -22.95
CA ILE A 321 -3.23 -4.44 -24.37
C ILE A 321 -3.61 -5.86 -24.81
N PHE A 322 -2.92 -6.88 -24.29
CA PHE A 322 -3.20 -8.29 -24.58
C PHE A 322 -4.50 -8.81 -23.91
N LEU A 323 -4.89 -8.26 -22.77
CA LEU A 323 -5.98 -8.79 -21.93
C LEU A 323 -7.31 -9.06 -22.65
N PRO A 324 -7.86 -8.18 -23.51
CA PRO A 324 -9.09 -8.48 -24.24
C PRO A 324 -8.99 -9.72 -25.13
N TYR A 325 -7.80 -10.00 -25.66
CA TYR A 325 -7.51 -11.15 -26.50
C TYR A 325 -7.24 -12.41 -25.68
N ALA A 326 -6.84 -12.27 -24.41
CA ALA A 326 -6.57 -13.38 -23.51
C ALA A 326 -7.80 -14.27 -23.29
N PHE A 327 -9.00 -13.69 -23.30
CA PHE A 327 -10.27 -14.43 -23.18
C PHE A 327 -10.55 -15.36 -24.37
N GLY A 328 -10.01 -15.05 -25.56
CA GLY A 328 -10.13 -15.90 -26.75
C GLY A 328 -9.16 -17.09 -26.77
N LEU A 329 -8.16 -17.10 -25.89
CA LEU A 329 -7.10 -18.11 -25.81
C LEU A 329 -7.37 -19.16 -24.72
N GLN A 330 -8.59 -19.72 -24.71
CA GLN A 330 -9.08 -20.78 -23.79
C GLN A 330 -8.39 -20.77 -22.41
N TYR A 331 -7.82 -21.91 -21.97
CA TYR A 331 -7.24 -22.11 -20.64
C TYR A 331 -5.93 -21.34 -20.39
N TYR A 332 -5.23 -20.88 -21.44
CA TYR A 332 -3.88 -20.35 -21.30
C TYR A 332 -3.83 -18.83 -21.21
N GLY A 333 -4.73 -18.11 -21.89
CA GLY A 333 -4.65 -16.66 -22.01
C GLY A 333 -4.72 -15.94 -20.66
N LEU A 334 -5.74 -16.24 -19.85
CA LEU A 334 -5.91 -15.64 -18.53
C LEU A 334 -4.86 -16.10 -17.51
N ALA A 335 -4.37 -17.34 -17.62
CA ALA A 335 -3.29 -17.83 -16.78
C ALA A 335 -1.98 -17.07 -17.04
N ILE A 336 -1.62 -16.87 -18.32
CA ILE A 336 -0.46 -16.08 -18.71
C ILE A 336 -0.60 -14.64 -18.23
N PHE A 337 -1.76 -14.01 -18.45
CA PHE A 337 -2.04 -12.67 -17.95
C PHE A 337 -1.88 -12.60 -16.43
N ALA A 338 -2.49 -13.53 -15.70
CA ALA A 338 -2.46 -13.55 -14.23
C ALA A 338 -1.03 -13.70 -13.69
N ILE A 339 -0.19 -14.52 -14.33
CA ILE A 339 1.22 -14.70 -13.93
C ILE A 339 2.00 -13.40 -14.09
N PHE A 340 2.04 -12.83 -15.30
CA PHE A 340 2.86 -11.65 -15.57
C PHE A 340 2.33 -10.42 -14.83
N TYR A 341 1.03 -10.19 -14.87
CA TYR A 341 0.42 -9.04 -14.25
C TYR A 341 0.40 -9.16 -12.72
N GLY A 342 0.19 -10.37 -12.18
CA GLY A 342 0.24 -10.63 -10.75
C GLY A 342 1.62 -10.35 -10.16
N LEU A 343 2.69 -10.86 -10.80
CA LEU A 343 4.07 -10.55 -10.39
C LEU A 343 4.39 -9.04 -10.45
N ASP A 344 3.76 -8.31 -11.38
CA ASP A 344 4.00 -6.89 -11.55
C ASP A 344 3.08 -5.98 -10.69
N TRP A 345 2.05 -6.51 -10.05
CA TRP A 345 0.94 -5.72 -9.47
C TRP A 345 1.41 -4.54 -8.60
N ILE A 346 2.18 -4.78 -7.53
CA ILE A 346 2.77 -3.76 -6.62
C ILE A 346 4.29 -3.60 -6.87
N ALA A 347 4.87 -4.28 -7.87
CA ALA A 347 6.31 -4.32 -8.11
C ALA A 347 6.96 -2.94 -8.36
N THR A 348 6.19 -1.93 -8.77
CA THR A 348 6.67 -0.56 -8.99
C THR A 348 6.96 0.20 -7.70
N VAL A 349 6.45 -0.22 -6.54
CA VAL A 349 6.55 0.55 -5.30
C VAL A 349 7.99 0.65 -4.77
N PRO A 350 8.75 -0.45 -4.60
CA PRO A 350 10.12 -0.36 -4.07
C PRO A 350 11.06 0.52 -4.92
N PRO A 351 11.11 0.40 -6.27
CA PRO A 351 11.91 1.31 -7.09
C PRO A 351 11.45 2.78 -6.99
N THR A 352 10.14 3.03 -6.90
CA THR A 352 9.59 4.39 -6.78
C THR A 352 9.99 5.03 -5.46
N VAL A 353 9.92 4.29 -4.35
CA VAL A 353 10.38 4.77 -3.03
C VAL A 353 11.88 5.01 -3.04
N ARG A 354 12.67 4.13 -3.69
CA ARG A 354 14.11 4.35 -3.86
C ARG A 354 14.40 5.65 -4.60
N LEU A 355 13.78 5.87 -5.75
CA LEU A 355 13.94 7.12 -6.51
C LEU A 355 13.47 8.35 -5.74
N ALA A 356 12.37 8.26 -4.99
CA ALA A 356 11.91 9.35 -4.14
C ALA A 356 12.96 9.68 -3.05
N ASN A 357 13.59 8.68 -2.44
CA ASN A 357 14.69 8.90 -1.49
C ASN A 357 15.92 9.53 -2.17
N ASP A 358 16.27 9.05 -3.36
CA ASP A 358 17.41 9.58 -4.12
C ASP A 358 17.18 11.02 -4.57
N VAL A 359 15.95 11.43 -4.89
CA VAL A 359 15.62 12.79 -5.37
C VAL A 359 15.40 13.78 -4.23
N PHE A 360 14.54 13.43 -3.27
CA PHE A 360 14.05 14.36 -2.23
C PHE A 360 14.86 14.28 -0.94
N GLY A 361 15.76 13.31 -0.84
CA GLY A 361 16.53 13.04 0.37
C GLY A 361 15.69 12.34 1.44
N ARG A 362 16.41 11.64 2.30
CA ARG A 362 15.89 10.71 3.31
C ARG A 362 14.77 11.26 4.20
N LEU A 363 14.87 12.54 4.60
CA LEU A 363 13.92 13.16 5.52
C LEU A 363 12.62 13.61 4.83
N ALA A 364 12.70 14.20 3.65
CA ALA A 364 11.51 14.64 2.94
C ALA A 364 10.83 13.50 2.18
N ALA A 365 11.58 12.50 1.72
CA ALA A 365 11.10 11.45 0.84
C ALA A 365 9.85 10.70 1.35
N PRO A 366 9.73 10.29 2.63
CA PRO A 366 8.51 9.61 3.09
C PRO A 366 7.24 10.47 2.97
N VAL A 367 7.36 11.78 3.22
CA VAL A 367 6.24 12.74 3.10
C VAL A 367 5.91 13.01 1.64
N VAL A 368 6.92 13.23 0.81
CA VAL A 368 6.75 13.44 -0.64
C VAL A 368 6.19 12.19 -1.31
N PHE A 369 6.63 11.00 -0.90
CA PHE A 369 6.08 9.74 -1.34
C PHE A 369 4.60 9.60 -0.97
N GLY A 370 4.17 10.10 0.20
CA GLY A 370 2.74 10.22 0.53
C GLY A 370 1.95 11.04 -0.49
N TRP A 371 2.50 12.16 -0.98
CA TRP A 371 1.87 12.94 -2.05
C TRP A 371 1.89 12.24 -3.42
N ILE A 372 2.94 11.47 -3.71
CA ILE A 372 3.01 10.62 -4.91
C ILE A 372 1.93 9.52 -4.84
N VAL A 373 1.73 8.91 -3.67
CA VAL A 373 0.65 7.93 -3.42
C VAL A 373 -0.74 8.57 -3.59
N ALA A 374 -0.93 9.84 -3.23
CA ALA A 374 -2.17 10.54 -3.55
C ALA A 374 -2.42 10.61 -5.07
N GLY A 375 -1.37 10.83 -5.87
CA GLY A 375 -1.43 10.73 -7.34
C GLY A 375 -1.85 9.35 -7.84
N HIS A 376 -1.37 8.28 -7.21
CA HIS A 376 -1.82 6.91 -7.49
C HIS A 376 -3.32 6.73 -7.25
N GLN A 377 -3.85 7.23 -6.14
CA GLN A 377 -5.29 7.15 -5.87
C GLN A 377 -6.12 7.94 -6.87
N LEU A 378 -5.64 9.11 -7.31
CA LEU A 378 -6.29 9.87 -8.39
C LEU A 378 -6.32 9.07 -9.69
N GLY A 379 -5.21 8.42 -10.06
CA GLY A 379 -5.16 7.55 -11.24
C GLY A 379 -6.16 6.41 -11.15
N ALA A 380 -6.24 5.75 -9.98
CA ALA A 380 -7.20 4.69 -9.75
C ALA A 380 -8.66 5.15 -9.90
N ALA A 381 -8.99 6.32 -9.35
CA ALA A 381 -10.32 6.91 -9.49
C ALA A 381 -10.64 7.27 -10.95
N THR A 382 -9.69 7.87 -11.67
CA THR A 382 -9.85 8.20 -13.10
C THR A 382 -10.16 6.95 -13.92
N ALA A 383 -9.41 5.86 -13.73
CA ALA A 383 -9.60 4.63 -14.48
C ALA A 383 -10.94 3.95 -14.17
N THR A 384 -11.32 3.91 -12.88
CA THR A 384 -12.60 3.30 -12.45
C THR A 384 -13.78 3.98 -13.15
N THR A 385 -13.81 5.31 -13.12
CA THR A 385 -14.89 6.09 -13.75
C THR A 385 -14.86 5.97 -15.27
N LEU A 386 -13.68 6.14 -15.87
CA LEU A 386 -13.53 6.12 -17.33
C LEU A 386 -13.89 4.74 -17.90
N ALA A 387 -13.37 3.66 -17.30
CA ALA A 387 -13.65 2.30 -17.78
C ALA A 387 -15.12 1.90 -17.58
N GLY A 388 -15.74 2.27 -16.45
CA GLY A 388 -17.18 2.05 -16.25
C GLY A 388 -18.04 2.78 -17.28
N TYR A 389 -17.74 4.05 -17.56
CA TYR A 389 -18.43 4.83 -18.59
C TYR A 389 -18.25 4.25 -20.00
N MET A 390 -17.02 3.85 -20.35
CA MET A 390 -16.72 3.22 -21.63
C MET A 390 -17.43 1.87 -21.78
N ARG A 391 -17.49 1.05 -20.72
CA ARG A 391 -18.25 -0.21 -20.73
C ARG A 391 -19.74 0.03 -20.92
N ALA A 392 -20.31 1.06 -20.30
CA ALA A 392 -21.72 1.40 -20.42
C ALA A 392 -22.10 1.88 -21.83
N THR A 393 -21.19 2.55 -22.52
CA THR A 393 -21.42 3.13 -23.86
C THR A 393 -21.02 2.21 -25.01
N LEU A 394 -19.92 1.47 -24.87
CA LEU A 394 -19.35 0.61 -25.92
C LEU A 394 -19.73 -0.87 -25.77
N GLY A 395 -20.26 -1.26 -24.60
CA GLY A 395 -20.65 -2.65 -24.33
C GLY A 395 -19.49 -3.61 -24.09
N ASN A 396 -18.23 -3.16 -24.10
CA ASN A 396 -17.04 -4.00 -23.89
C ASN A 396 -15.89 -3.23 -23.22
N TYR A 397 -14.81 -3.94 -22.89
CA TYR A 397 -13.64 -3.42 -22.17
C TYR A 397 -12.40 -3.18 -23.05
N THR A 398 -12.46 -3.49 -24.35
CA THR A 398 -11.29 -3.53 -25.23
C THR A 398 -10.58 -2.17 -25.33
N LEU A 399 -11.34 -1.10 -25.61
CA LEU A 399 -10.76 0.23 -25.72
C LEU A 399 -10.18 0.71 -24.39
N SER A 400 -10.84 0.44 -23.26
CA SER A 400 -10.33 0.79 -21.94
C SER A 400 -9.01 0.07 -21.66
N SER A 401 -8.92 -1.25 -21.93
CA SER A 401 -7.69 -2.04 -21.80
C SER A 401 -6.53 -1.45 -22.60
N ILE A 402 -6.78 -1.11 -23.87
CA ILE A 402 -5.76 -0.52 -24.75
C ILE A 402 -5.31 0.85 -24.24
N LEU A 403 -6.22 1.71 -23.79
CA LEU A 403 -5.87 3.03 -23.24
C LEU A 403 -5.03 2.90 -21.95
N MET A 404 -5.43 2.03 -21.02
CA MET A 404 -4.68 1.80 -19.79
C MET A 404 -3.29 1.23 -20.09
N GLY A 405 -3.20 0.27 -21.02
CA GLY A 405 -1.92 -0.30 -21.44
C GLY A 405 -1.01 0.70 -22.14
N THR A 406 -1.58 1.54 -23.01
CA THR A 406 -0.84 2.65 -23.66
C THR A 406 -0.32 3.65 -22.64
N ALA A 407 -1.13 4.00 -21.63
CA ALA A 407 -0.69 4.88 -20.54
C ALA A 407 0.50 4.27 -19.78
N CYS A 408 0.51 2.95 -19.55
CA CYS A 408 1.67 2.25 -18.99
C CYS A 408 2.91 2.34 -19.89
N LEU A 409 2.78 2.14 -21.20
CA LEU A 409 3.91 2.29 -22.13
C LEU A 409 4.49 3.72 -22.12
N VAL A 410 3.64 4.74 -22.03
CA VAL A 410 4.08 6.13 -21.84
C VAL A 410 4.79 6.29 -20.50
N GLY A 411 4.21 5.74 -19.42
CA GLY A 411 4.82 5.72 -18.09
C GLY A 411 6.21 5.07 -18.07
N ALA A 412 6.40 3.97 -18.81
CA ALA A 412 7.69 3.28 -18.96
C ALA A 412 8.77 4.20 -19.53
N VAL A 413 8.44 5.00 -20.55
CA VAL A 413 9.38 5.97 -21.14
C VAL A 413 9.60 7.16 -20.21
N MET A 414 8.55 7.64 -19.52
CA MET A 414 8.64 8.77 -18.59
C MET A 414 9.63 8.52 -17.45
N VAL A 415 9.63 7.33 -16.85
CA VAL A 415 10.48 7.02 -15.69
C VAL A 415 11.98 7.04 -16.02
N LEU A 416 12.36 6.83 -17.29
CA LEU A 416 13.75 6.93 -17.74
C LEU A 416 14.29 8.36 -17.69
N ARG A 417 13.40 9.38 -17.69
CA ARG A 417 13.77 10.80 -17.63
C ARG A 417 14.02 11.31 -16.22
N ILE A 418 13.69 10.52 -15.19
CA ILE A 418 13.95 10.88 -13.79
C ILE A 418 15.46 11.02 -13.62
N LYS A 419 15.94 12.20 -13.23
CA LYS A 419 17.38 12.46 -13.18
C LYS A 419 18.02 11.88 -11.93
N GLY A 420 17.31 11.86 -10.81
CA GLY A 420 17.86 11.51 -9.51
C GLY A 420 18.89 12.55 -9.04
N HIS A 421 19.06 12.76 -7.74
CA HIS A 421 20.25 13.47 -7.29
C HIS A 421 21.45 12.57 -7.58
N LYS A 422 22.55 13.13 -8.13
CA LYS A 422 23.80 12.37 -8.33
C LYS A 422 24.27 11.88 -6.96
N ALA A 423 23.94 10.65 -6.59
CA ALA A 423 24.63 9.97 -5.52
C ALA A 423 26.08 9.80 -5.97
N THR A 424 27.01 10.36 -5.22
CA THR A 424 28.44 10.05 -5.35
C THR A 424 28.57 8.53 -5.33
N PRO A 425 29.24 7.88 -6.31
CA PRO A 425 29.35 6.43 -6.34
C PRO A 425 29.94 5.94 -5.02
N LEU A 426 29.29 4.96 -4.39
CA LEU A 426 29.93 4.20 -3.32
C LEU A 426 31.19 3.55 -3.93
N PRO A 427 32.36 3.64 -3.29
CA PRO A 427 33.54 2.92 -3.77
C PRO A 427 33.19 1.43 -3.88
N ALA A 428 33.53 0.84 -5.03
CA ALA A 428 33.32 -0.58 -5.28
C ALA A 428 33.94 -1.38 -4.13
N ALA A 429 33.14 -2.25 -3.50
CA ALA A 429 33.66 -3.20 -2.53
C ALA A 429 34.66 -4.11 -3.28
N ALA A 430 35.91 -4.08 -2.82
CA ALA A 430 36.98 -4.98 -3.25
C ALA A 430 36.80 -6.37 -2.63
#